data_AF-A0A227J769-F1
#
_entry.id   AF-A0A227J769-F1
#
_cell.length_a   1.000
_cell.length_b   1.000
_cell.length_c   1.000
_cell.angle_alpha   90.00
_cell.angle_beta   90.00
_cell.angle_gamma   90.00
#
_symmetry.space_group_name_H-M   'P 1'
#
loop_
_entity.id
_entity.type
_entity.pdbx_description
1 polymer ?
#
loop_
_entity_poly.entity_id
_entity_poly.type
_entity_poly.pdbx_seq_one_letter_code
_entity_poly.pdbx_strand_id
1 'polypeptide(L)'
;DWNGVEQIIDDPYQYHNIYQEYEHLHTPKDMYHYMGAHFVTLERGGENISGVRFLVYAPHASAVSLVGCFNQWDGRRHPMQRLDYGIWGLFIPGLEEGVQYKFELKGPNGEGLPHKQDPWGFYSEQY
;
A
#
# COMPACT_ATOMS: atom_id res chain seq x y z
N ASP A 1 1.64 18.02 -15.37
CA ASP A 1 0.40 18.40 -16.06
C ASP A 1 -0.45 17.18 -16.36
N TRP A 2 -1.67 17.14 -15.84
CA TRP A 2 -2.68 16.09 -16.10
C TRP A 2 -3.82 16.61 -17.00
N ASN A 3 -3.62 17.77 -17.63
CA ASN A 3 -4.60 18.37 -18.52
C ASN A 3 -4.61 17.63 -19.86
N GLY A 4 -5.54 16.69 -20.01
CA GLY A 4 -5.95 16.15 -21.31
C GLY A 4 -5.54 14.71 -21.63
N VAL A 5 -4.98 13.95 -20.68
CA VAL A 5 -4.68 12.53 -20.88
C VAL A 5 -5.75 11.68 -20.20
N GLU A 6 -6.55 10.99 -21.00
CA GLU A 6 -7.45 9.95 -20.51
C GLU A 6 -6.59 8.78 -20.00
N GLN A 7 -6.74 8.45 -18.72
CA GLN A 7 -6.06 7.30 -18.12
C GLN A 7 -7.11 6.28 -17.71
N ILE A 8 -7.03 5.11 -18.33
CA ILE A 8 -7.83 3.95 -17.94
C ILE A 8 -7.07 3.30 -16.77
N ILE A 9 -7.53 3.58 -15.55
CA ILE A 9 -6.95 3.07 -14.31
C ILE A 9 -7.97 2.10 -13.70
N ASP A 10 -7.52 0.89 -13.34
CA ASP A 10 -8.36 -0.02 -12.58
C ASP A 10 -8.42 0.43 -11.11
N ASP A 11 -9.58 0.30 -10.49
CA ASP A 11 -9.85 0.89 -9.18
C ASP A 11 -9.15 0.08 -8.07
N PRO A 12 -8.15 0.66 -7.37
CA PRO A 12 -7.41 -0.02 -6.31
C PRO A 12 -8.30 -0.55 -5.18
N TYR A 13 -9.48 0.04 -4.97
CA TYR A 13 -10.38 -0.28 -3.86
C TYR A 13 -11.31 -1.45 -4.14
N GLN A 14 -11.28 -2.00 -5.35
CA GLN A 14 -12.11 -3.17 -5.69
C GLN A 14 -11.47 -4.49 -5.23
N TYR A 15 -10.17 -4.47 -4.93
CA TYR A 15 -9.43 -5.62 -4.43
C TYR A 15 -9.57 -5.70 -2.91
N HIS A 16 -10.49 -6.51 -2.44
CA HIS A 16 -10.72 -6.75 -1.00
C HIS A 16 -9.89 -7.93 -0.49
N ASN A 17 -9.57 -8.89 -1.38
CA ASN A 17 -8.73 -10.05 -1.10
C ASN A 17 -7.24 -9.72 -1.31
N ILE A 18 -6.78 -8.63 -0.70
CA ILE A 18 -5.35 -8.25 -0.68
C ILE A 18 -4.51 -9.32 0.07
N TYR A 19 -5.19 -10.19 0.81
CA TYR A 19 -4.66 -11.26 1.64
C TYR A 19 -5.30 -12.59 1.29
N GLN A 20 -4.49 -13.62 1.07
CA GLN A 20 -5.00 -14.98 0.87
C GLN A 20 -5.04 -15.79 2.17
N GLU A 21 -4.21 -15.51 3.18
CA GLU A 21 -4.12 -16.35 4.37
C GLU A 21 -3.85 -15.53 5.64
N TYR A 22 -4.79 -15.58 6.59
CA TYR A 22 -4.76 -14.89 7.89
C TYR A 22 -3.54 -15.33 8.73
N GLU A 23 -3.20 -16.61 8.68
CA GLU A 23 -2.30 -17.27 9.63
C GLU A 23 -0.84 -16.76 9.56
N HIS A 24 -0.37 -16.38 8.37
CA HIS A 24 1.01 -15.95 8.15
C HIS A 24 1.33 -14.53 8.65
N LEU A 25 0.32 -13.68 8.82
CA LEU A 25 0.51 -12.31 9.33
C LEU A 25 0.33 -12.19 10.85
N HIS A 26 -0.08 -13.28 11.52
CA HIS A 26 -0.22 -13.35 12.97
C HIS A 26 0.94 -14.06 13.66
N THR A 27 1.87 -14.62 12.89
CA THR A 27 3.12 -15.18 13.40
C THR A 27 4.24 -14.15 13.21
N PRO A 28 4.74 -13.48 14.27
CA PRO A 28 5.73 -12.41 14.14
C PRO A 28 6.98 -12.80 13.36
N LYS A 29 7.35 -14.08 13.42
CA LYS A 29 8.48 -14.64 12.68
C LYS A 29 8.27 -14.61 11.17
N ASP A 30 7.03 -14.72 10.68
CA ASP A 30 6.75 -14.84 9.24
C ASP A 30 6.27 -13.51 8.63
N MET A 31 5.87 -12.54 9.46
CA MET A 31 5.38 -11.23 9.02
C MET A 31 6.33 -10.54 8.03
N TYR A 32 7.64 -10.61 8.24
CA TYR A 32 8.61 -9.93 7.36
C TYR A 32 8.60 -10.43 5.91
N HIS A 33 8.12 -11.65 5.66
CA HIS A 33 7.98 -12.19 4.31
C HIS A 33 6.81 -11.60 3.53
N TYR A 34 5.82 -11.05 4.24
CA TYR A 34 4.57 -10.61 3.64
C TYR A 34 4.37 -9.10 3.75
N MET A 35 4.94 -8.47 4.78
CA MET A 35 4.87 -7.03 5.03
C MET A 35 5.69 -6.23 4.01
N GLY A 36 5.37 -4.95 3.87
CA GLY A 36 6.01 -4.04 2.93
C GLY A 36 5.39 -4.09 1.52
N ALA A 37 6.18 -3.73 0.52
CA ALA A 37 5.79 -3.75 -0.89
C ALA A 37 6.12 -5.10 -1.55
N HIS A 38 5.11 -5.77 -2.10
CA HIS A 38 5.24 -7.03 -2.82
C HIS A 38 4.53 -6.96 -4.16
N PHE A 39 5.23 -7.30 -5.24
CA PHE A 39 4.60 -7.47 -6.54
C PHE A 39 3.82 -8.78 -6.55
N VAL A 40 2.51 -8.69 -6.80
CA VAL A 40 1.58 -9.81 -6.75
C VAL A 40 0.61 -9.73 -7.92
N THR A 41 0.09 -10.90 -8.32
CA THR A 41 -0.98 -11.00 -9.30
C THR A 41 -2.23 -11.50 -8.58
N LEU A 42 -3.31 -10.71 -8.64
CA LEU A 42 -4.61 -11.05 -8.06
C LEU A 42 -5.60 -11.38 -9.16
N GLU A 43 -6.47 -12.36 -8.92
CA GLU A 43 -7.57 -12.69 -9.83
C GLU A 43 -8.81 -11.84 -9.48
N ARG A 44 -9.41 -11.20 -10.49
CA ARG A 44 -10.67 -10.46 -10.37
C ARG A 44 -11.52 -10.73 -11.60
N GLY A 45 -12.72 -11.26 -11.39
CA GLY A 45 -13.68 -11.50 -12.48
C GLY A 45 -13.19 -12.49 -13.56
N GLY A 46 -12.24 -13.37 -13.21
CA GLY A 46 -11.59 -14.30 -14.16
C GLY A 46 -10.38 -13.74 -14.89
N GLU A 47 -9.97 -12.49 -14.61
CA GLU A 47 -8.77 -11.87 -15.15
C GLU A 47 -7.67 -11.75 -14.10
N ASN A 48 -6.43 -11.98 -14.52
CA ASN A 48 -5.24 -11.83 -13.67
C ASN A 48 -4.71 -10.42 -13.79
N ILE A 49 -4.65 -9.70 -12.67
CA ILE A 49 -4.20 -8.32 -12.61
C ILE A 49 -2.96 -8.24 -11.73
N SER A 50 -1.85 -7.85 -12.33
CA SER A 50 -0.58 -7.65 -11.64
C SER A 50 -0.48 -6.24 -11.09
N GLY A 51 0.19 -6.10 -9.96
CA GLY A 51 0.42 -4.82 -9.31
C GLY A 51 1.22 -4.97 -8.03
N VAL A 52 1.32 -3.90 -7.26
CA VAL A 52 2.05 -3.93 -5.98
C VAL A 52 1.08 -3.86 -4.82
N ARG A 53 1.21 -4.83 -3.92
CA ARG A 53 0.55 -4.85 -2.61
C ARG A 53 1.46 -4.18 -1.60
N PHE A 54 0.91 -3.24 -0.84
CA PHE A 54 1.59 -2.54 0.24
C PHE A 54 0.95 -2.88 1.57
N LEU A 55 1.74 -3.38 2.51
CA LEU A 55 1.29 -3.69 3.87
C LEU A 55 2.16 -3.01 4.92
N VAL A 56 1.53 -2.35 5.88
CA VAL A 56 2.25 -1.69 6.98
C VAL A 56 1.56 -1.89 8.32
N TYR A 57 2.35 -2.11 9.36
CA TYR A 57 1.85 -2.27 10.73
C TYR A 57 1.85 -0.90 11.41
N ALA A 58 0.66 -0.35 11.66
CA ALA A 58 0.49 0.95 12.29
C ALA A 58 -0.79 0.95 13.16
N PRO A 59 -0.79 0.22 14.30
CA PRO A 59 -2.00 -0.04 15.07
C PRO A 59 -2.63 1.20 15.72
N HIS A 60 -1.80 2.21 16.01
CA HIS A 60 -2.22 3.46 16.64
C HIS A 60 -2.50 4.58 15.63
N ALA A 61 -2.27 4.35 14.33
CA ALA A 61 -2.60 5.33 13.32
C ALA A 61 -4.13 5.43 13.16
N SER A 62 -4.64 6.65 12.98
CA SER A 62 -6.05 6.88 12.64
C SER A 62 -6.30 6.71 11.14
N ALA A 63 -5.30 6.99 10.32
CA ALA A 63 -5.30 6.79 8.88
C ALA A 63 -3.88 6.57 8.37
N VAL A 64 -3.77 5.76 7.31
CA VAL A 64 -2.53 5.56 6.56
C VAL A 64 -2.85 5.76 5.09
N SER A 65 -1.95 6.40 4.36
CA SER A 65 -2.07 6.64 2.93
C SER A 65 -0.74 6.38 2.24
N LEU A 66 -0.81 5.88 1.02
CA LEU A 66 0.37 5.62 0.21
C LEU A 66 0.67 6.84 -0.65
N VAL A 67 1.91 7.31 -0.63
CA VAL A 67 2.38 8.44 -1.44
C VAL A 67 3.61 8.04 -2.23
N GLY A 68 3.72 8.48 -3.48
CA GLY A 68 4.84 8.16 -4.36
C GLY A 68 4.74 8.90 -5.69
N CYS A 69 5.65 8.59 -6.61
CA CYS A 69 5.68 9.26 -7.92
C CYS A 69 4.37 9.08 -8.71
N PHE A 70 3.76 7.89 -8.62
CA PHE A 70 2.51 7.55 -9.31
C PHE A 70 1.30 8.41 -8.90
N ASN A 71 1.32 9.02 -7.71
CA ASN A 71 0.25 9.90 -7.24
C ASN A 71 0.71 11.32 -6.93
N GLN A 72 1.86 11.74 -7.49
CA GLN A 72 2.46 13.06 -7.25
C GLN A 72 2.68 13.37 -5.77
N TRP A 73 2.95 12.34 -4.96
CA TRP A 73 3.11 12.46 -3.51
C TRP A 73 1.87 12.99 -2.77
N ASP A 74 0.67 12.80 -3.34
CA ASP A 74 -0.60 13.25 -2.75
C ASP A 74 -1.31 12.13 -1.97
N GLY A 75 -1.26 12.21 -0.64
CA GLY A 75 -1.85 11.22 0.29
C GLY A 75 -3.37 11.14 0.24
N ARG A 76 -4.05 12.09 -0.39
CA ARG A 76 -5.52 12.06 -0.51
C ARG A 76 -6.01 11.07 -1.56
N ARG A 77 -5.12 10.63 -2.46
CA ARG A 77 -5.46 9.79 -3.62
C ARG A 77 -5.48 8.30 -3.32
N HIS A 78 -4.63 7.86 -2.38
CA HIS A 78 -4.46 6.44 -2.06
C HIS A 78 -4.50 6.18 -0.54
N PRO A 79 -5.60 6.49 0.17
CA PRO A 79 -5.81 5.99 1.53
C PRO A 79 -5.79 4.45 1.56
N MET A 80 -5.15 3.88 2.58
CA MET A 80 -5.08 2.43 2.77
C MET A 80 -6.28 1.93 3.59
N GLN A 81 -6.68 0.69 3.34
CA GLN A 81 -7.70 0.03 4.12
C GLN A 81 -7.11 -0.46 5.45
N ARG A 82 -7.81 -0.17 6.56
CA ARG A 82 -7.50 -0.79 7.85
C ARG A 82 -8.01 -2.22 7.86
N LEU A 83 -7.15 -3.13 8.29
CA LEU A 83 -7.44 -4.55 8.40
C LEU A 83 -7.30 -4.98 9.85
N ASP A 84 -7.12 -6.28 10.06
CA ASP A 84 -7.00 -6.85 11.39
C ASP A 84 -5.67 -6.50 12.08
N TYR A 85 -5.71 -6.50 13.42
CA TYR A 85 -4.56 -6.27 14.30
C TYR A 85 -3.77 -4.96 14.07
N GLY A 86 -4.35 -3.97 13.38
CA GLY A 86 -3.68 -2.70 13.12
C GLY A 86 -2.72 -2.73 11.92
N ILE A 87 -2.90 -3.71 11.04
CA ILE A 87 -2.28 -3.75 9.72
C ILE A 87 -3.11 -2.88 8.76
N TRP A 88 -2.43 -2.18 7.89
CA TRP A 88 -3.00 -1.39 6.82
C TRP A 88 -2.54 -1.97 5.49
N GLY A 89 -3.46 -2.09 4.53
CA GLY A 89 -3.20 -2.69 3.24
C GLY A 89 -3.81 -1.90 2.08
N LEU A 90 -3.12 -1.92 0.95
CA LEU A 90 -3.61 -1.42 -0.33
C LEU A 90 -2.94 -2.20 -1.46
N PHE A 91 -3.70 -2.52 -2.50
CA PHE A 91 -3.17 -3.07 -3.74
C PHE A 91 -3.35 -2.04 -4.86
N ILE A 92 -2.27 -1.71 -5.56
CA ILE A 92 -2.32 -0.82 -6.71
C ILE A 92 -2.13 -1.63 -7.99
N PRO A 93 -3.19 -1.79 -8.81
CA PRO A 93 -3.10 -2.51 -10.08
C PRO A 93 -2.22 -1.75 -11.07
N GLY A 94 -1.46 -2.50 -11.87
CA GLY A 94 -0.60 -1.94 -12.92
C GLY A 94 0.64 -1.20 -12.43
N LEU A 95 0.92 -1.20 -11.11
CA LEU A 95 2.15 -0.61 -10.59
C LEU A 95 3.34 -1.54 -10.85
N GLU A 96 4.42 -1.00 -11.41
CA GLU A 96 5.65 -1.73 -11.68
C GLU A 96 6.52 -1.89 -10.41
N GLU A 97 7.45 -2.85 -10.45
CA GLU A 97 8.47 -3.02 -9.42
C GLU A 97 9.43 -1.82 -9.39
N GLY A 98 9.95 -1.48 -8.20
CA GLY A 98 10.96 -0.43 -8.04
C GLY A 98 10.40 1.00 -7.95
N VAL A 99 9.08 1.18 -7.93
CA VAL A 99 8.45 2.49 -7.75
C VAL A 99 8.78 3.08 -6.37
N GLN A 100 9.16 4.36 -6.35
CA GLN A 100 9.39 5.11 -5.12
C GLN A 100 8.07 5.41 -4.40
N TYR A 101 8.02 5.08 -3.11
CA TYR A 101 6.87 5.36 -2.25
C TYR A 101 7.28 5.66 -0.81
N LYS A 102 6.35 6.24 -0.06
CA LYS A 102 6.37 6.45 1.39
C LYS A 102 4.95 6.25 1.93
N PHE A 103 4.86 6.07 3.24
CA PHE A 103 3.60 6.08 3.97
C PHE A 103 3.37 7.45 4.60
N GLU A 104 2.21 8.03 4.35
CA GLU A 104 1.68 9.18 5.08
C GLU A 104 0.76 8.65 6.19
N LEU A 105 1.08 8.95 7.45
CA LEU A 105 0.31 8.48 8.59
C LEU A 105 -0.34 9.66 9.29
N LYS A 106 -1.53 9.41 9.82
CA LYS A 106 -2.18 10.29 10.79
C LYS A 106 -2.15 9.63 12.16
N GLY A 107 -1.72 10.38 13.17
CA GLY A 107 -1.68 9.94 14.56
C GLY A 107 -3.09 9.67 15.11
N PRO A 108 -3.18 9.15 16.34
CA PRO A 108 -4.46 8.74 16.93
C PRO A 108 -5.47 9.89 17.08
N ASN A 109 -5.01 11.15 17.15
CA ASN A 109 -5.88 12.34 17.25
C ASN A 109 -6.08 13.05 15.89
N GLY A 110 -5.67 12.42 14.79
CA GLY A 110 -5.82 12.96 13.43
C GLY A 110 -4.71 13.93 13.00
N GLU A 111 -3.69 14.12 13.82
CA GLU A 111 -2.51 14.92 13.48
C GLU A 111 -1.70 14.27 12.35
N GLY A 112 -1.24 15.07 11.38
CA GLY A 112 -0.36 14.58 10.32
C GLY A 112 1.03 14.24 10.87
N LEU A 113 1.50 13.01 10.66
CA LEU A 113 2.85 12.59 11.02
C LEU A 113 3.80 12.79 9.83
N PRO A 114 5.12 12.92 10.08
CA PRO A 114 6.10 12.95 9.00
C PRO A 114 5.99 11.70 8.13
N HIS A 115 6.21 11.86 6.81
CA HIS A 115 6.24 10.73 5.88
C HIS A 115 7.25 9.69 6.34
N LYS A 116 6.80 8.44 6.45
CA LYS A 116 7.62 7.31 6.88
C LYS A 116 8.04 6.51 5.66
N GLN A 117 9.31 6.13 5.63
CA GLN A 117 9.78 5.06 4.76
C GLN A 117 9.21 3.73 5.23
N ASP A 118 9.10 2.75 4.32
CA ASP A 118 8.69 1.41 4.69
C ASP A 118 9.71 0.77 5.64
N PRO A 119 9.33 0.38 6.86
CA PRO A 119 10.20 -0.38 7.75
C PRO A 119 10.66 -1.72 7.15
N TRP A 120 9.90 -2.26 6.20
CA TRP A 120 10.12 -3.55 5.54
C TRP A 120 10.60 -3.41 4.08
N GLY A 121 10.95 -2.20 3.65
CA GLY A 121 11.32 -1.94 2.27
C GLY A 121 12.58 -2.70 1.87
N PHE A 122 12.49 -3.48 0.79
CA PHE A 122 13.63 -4.20 0.21
C PHE A 122 14.71 -3.26 -0.36
N TYR A 123 14.31 -2.07 -0.78
CA TYR A 123 15.18 -1.06 -1.35
C TYR A 123 14.84 0.32 -0.78
N SER A 124 15.87 1.11 -0.50
CA SER A 124 15.73 2.50 -0.10
C SER A 124 16.74 3.33 -0.89
N GLU A 125 16.28 4.38 -1.55
CA GLU A 125 17.20 5.33 -2.17
C GLU A 125 17.95 6.12 -1.10
N GLN A 126 19.27 6.23 -1.29
CA GLN A 126 20.13 7.10 -0.52
C GLN A 126 20.11 8.48 -1.19
N TYR A 127 19.80 9.52 -0.39
CA TYR A 127 19.66 10.92 -0.79
C TYR A 127 20.69 11.42 -1.81
#